data_AF-A0A2R7LB74-F1
#
_entry.id   AF-A0A2R7LB74-F1
#
_cell.length_a   1.000
_cell.length_b   1.000
_cell.length_c   1.000
_cell.angle_alpha   90.00
_cell.angle_beta   90.00
_cell.angle_gamma   90.00
#
_symmetry.space_group_name_H-M   'P 1'
#
loop_
_entity.id
_entity.type
_entity.pdbx_description
1 polymer ?
#
loop_
_entity_poly.entity_id
_entity_poly.type
_entity_poly.pdbx_seq_one_letter_code
_entity_poly.pdbx_strand_id
1 'polypeptide(L)'
;MKTEHFDVLVVGAGLSGIGAGYHLKTHCPGKTYAILEGRAAIGGTWDLFRYPGIRSDSDMYTLGYSFKPWKAAKAIADGPSILDYVRETATEHGIDRHIRFGHHVKRASWSSDTATWTVEAEHDGQTVSFTCGFIYMCAGYYNYASGYTPDFPGAETFKGRIVHPQQWPEDLDYSGKKVVVIGSGATAVTLVPEMAKTAGHVTMLQRSPTYVVSRPAEDGIANWLRAKLPAMTAYGITRWKNVLFQLLFFNMARKNPGKTKERLLGMVREHLGPDYDVATHFTPSYNPWDQRLCLVPDADLFDSIKSGASSVVTDHIDTFTETGIRLKSGKTLEADVIVTATGLRMQLLSDMQVVVDGAVQDLSKAMSYKGMMFSDVPNLASAFGYTNASWTLKADLTSEYICRLLNHMTRTGTDSCTPRITDPDMETAPWLDFSSGYVQRAMEKFPKQGSKAPWKVHQNYALDLMTLRLGKVEDGVMEFGRRKVKAAA
;
A
#
# COMPACT_ATOMS: atom_id res chain seq x y z
N MET A 1 2.55 35.61 6.52
CA MET A 1 3.79 34.89 6.91
C MET A 1 4.67 34.74 5.68
N LYS A 2 5.99 34.66 5.85
CA LYS A 2 6.93 34.42 4.73
C LYS A 2 6.76 32.97 4.27
N THR A 3 6.49 32.74 2.99
CA THR A 3 6.40 31.40 2.39
C THR A 3 7.74 30.69 2.52
N GLU A 4 7.77 29.53 3.18
CA GLU A 4 8.99 28.71 3.30
C GLU A 4 9.32 28.01 1.98
N HIS A 5 10.62 27.80 1.73
CA HIS A 5 11.11 27.13 0.53
C HIS A 5 11.97 25.93 0.89
N PHE A 6 11.78 24.82 0.17
CA PHE A 6 12.56 23.59 0.30
C PHE A 6 13.03 23.08 -1.07
N ASP A 7 14.16 22.39 -1.14
CA ASP A 7 14.52 21.69 -2.38
C ASP A 7 13.51 20.59 -2.70
N VAL A 8 13.08 19.84 -1.67
CA VAL A 8 12.12 18.73 -1.79
C VAL A 8 11.03 18.82 -0.73
N LEU A 9 9.76 18.77 -1.15
CA LEU A 9 8.64 18.48 -0.24
C LEU A 9 8.20 17.04 -0.40
N VAL A 10 8.25 16.30 0.71
CA VAL A 10 7.68 14.96 0.81
C VAL A 10 6.28 15.08 1.40
N VAL A 11 5.29 14.38 0.85
CA VAL A 11 3.90 14.42 1.37
C VAL A 11 3.53 13.06 1.94
N GLY A 12 3.31 12.97 3.24
CA GLY A 12 2.96 11.77 4.00
C GLY A 12 4.14 11.23 4.83
N ALA A 13 3.90 10.95 6.11
CA ALA A 13 4.85 10.38 7.08
C ALA A 13 4.56 8.91 7.41
N GLY A 14 4.10 8.15 6.40
CA GLY A 14 4.03 6.69 6.45
C GLY A 14 5.38 6.01 6.14
N LEU A 15 5.35 4.69 5.92
CA LEU A 15 6.54 3.90 5.55
C LEU A 15 7.37 4.56 4.43
N SER A 16 6.72 4.96 3.34
CA SER A 16 7.40 5.59 2.19
C SER A 16 8.05 6.93 2.55
N GLY A 17 7.37 7.78 3.32
CA GLY A 17 7.86 9.12 3.64
C GLY A 17 9.04 9.12 4.59
N ILE A 18 9.03 8.21 5.58
CA ILE A 18 10.18 8.01 6.46
C ILE A 18 11.36 7.43 5.67
N GLY A 19 11.12 6.46 4.77
CA GLY A 19 12.16 5.95 3.85
C GLY A 19 12.74 7.07 2.97
N ALA A 20 11.88 7.91 2.40
CA ALA A 20 12.28 9.06 1.59
C ALA A 20 13.17 10.03 2.37
N GLY A 21 12.79 10.38 3.60
CA GLY A 21 13.59 11.26 4.47
C GLY A 21 14.98 10.70 4.74
N TYR A 22 15.11 9.40 5.00
CA TYR A 22 16.41 8.74 5.16
C TYR A 22 17.26 8.87 3.89
N HIS A 23 16.69 8.52 2.72
CA HIS A 23 17.43 8.55 1.46
C HIS A 23 17.84 9.97 1.07
N LEU A 24 16.96 10.97 1.23
CA LEU A 24 17.29 12.38 0.96
C LEU A 24 18.42 12.86 1.88
N LYS A 25 18.34 12.59 3.18
CA LYS A 25 19.39 12.96 4.15
C LYS A 25 20.73 12.30 3.83
N THR A 26 20.70 11.03 3.42
CA THR A 26 21.92 10.22 3.21
C THR A 26 22.56 10.47 1.85
N HIS A 27 21.76 10.64 0.80
CA HIS A 27 22.24 10.68 -0.58
C HIS A 27 22.15 12.08 -1.22
N CYS A 28 21.44 13.02 -0.61
CA CYS A 28 21.33 14.41 -1.04
C CYS A 28 21.60 15.38 0.13
N PRO A 29 22.71 15.26 0.87
CA PRO A 29 22.94 16.02 2.13
C PRO A 29 22.96 17.55 1.96
N GLY A 30 23.15 18.06 0.75
CA GLY A 30 23.09 19.50 0.44
C GLY A 30 21.68 20.02 0.13
N LYS A 31 20.64 19.18 0.17
CA LYS A 31 19.26 19.56 -0.15
C LYS A 31 18.41 19.65 1.12
N THR A 32 17.67 20.74 1.22
CA THR A 32 16.66 20.97 2.25
C THR A 32 15.39 20.18 1.92
N TYR A 33 14.77 19.59 2.95
CA TYR A 33 13.48 18.94 2.79
C TYR A 33 12.61 19.07 4.04
N ALA A 34 11.30 18.96 3.82
CA ALA A 34 10.29 18.78 4.86
C ALA A 34 9.30 17.69 4.45
N ILE A 35 8.68 17.05 5.44
CA ILE A 35 7.62 16.05 5.26
C ILE A 35 6.31 16.66 5.77
N LEU A 36 5.33 16.87 4.89
CA LEU A 36 4.00 17.34 5.28
C LEU A 36 3.08 16.14 5.55
N GLU A 37 2.57 16.00 6.77
CA GLU A 37 1.65 14.92 7.16
C GLU A 37 0.33 15.53 7.62
N GLY A 38 -0.79 15.07 7.04
CA GLY A 38 -2.12 15.59 7.36
C GLY A 38 -2.61 15.19 8.75
N ARG A 39 -2.11 14.07 9.29
CA ARG A 39 -2.45 13.57 10.63
C ARG A 39 -1.48 14.09 11.68
N ALA A 40 -1.81 13.86 12.94
CA ALA A 40 -0.96 14.17 14.09
C ALA A 40 0.04 13.03 14.44
N ALA A 41 0.26 12.07 13.52
CA ALA A 41 0.99 10.85 13.82
C ALA A 41 1.79 10.32 12.61
N ILE A 42 2.94 9.71 12.93
CA ILE A 42 3.75 8.91 12.00
C ILE A 42 3.12 7.52 11.85
N GLY A 43 3.24 6.91 10.67
CA GLY A 43 3.00 5.48 10.48
C GLY A 43 2.09 5.12 9.31
N GLY A 44 1.31 6.09 8.80
CA GLY A 44 0.37 5.87 7.69
C GLY A 44 -0.61 4.74 8.02
N THR A 45 -0.62 3.68 7.21
CA THR A 45 -1.43 2.45 7.41
C THR A 45 -1.38 1.92 8.84
N TRP A 46 -0.20 1.82 9.43
CA TRP A 46 0.02 1.17 10.73
C TRP A 46 -0.45 2.01 11.91
N ASP A 47 -0.67 3.30 11.68
CA ASP A 47 -1.29 4.20 12.64
C ASP A 47 -2.79 4.44 12.34
N LEU A 48 -3.22 4.28 11.08
CA LEU A 48 -4.62 4.48 10.67
C LEU A 48 -5.52 3.35 11.15
N PHE A 49 -5.14 2.12 10.86
CA PHE A 49 -5.96 0.97 11.14
C PHE A 49 -5.71 0.46 12.56
N ARG A 50 -6.78 0.36 13.35
CA ARG A 50 -6.73 -0.02 14.78
C ARG A 50 -7.54 -1.28 15.12
N TYR A 51 -8.04 -1.97 14.11
CA TYR A 51 -8.79 -3.21 14.31
C TYR A 51 -7.90 -4.32 14.87
N PRO A 52 -8.45 -5.27 15.65
CA PRO A 52 -7.68 -6.29 16.34
C PRO A 52 -6.98 -7.22 15.34
N GLY A 53 -5.74 -7.57 15.65
CA GLY A 53 -4.96 -8.53 14.87
C GLY A 53 -4.27 -7.95 13.64
N ILE A 54 -4.45 -6.65 13.34
CA ILE A 54 -3.79 -5.99 12.20
C ILE A 54 -2.32 -6.39 12.10
N ARG A 55 -1.92 -6.81 10.91
CA ARG A 55 -0.59 -7.33 10.60
C ARG A 55 -0.24 -7.12 9.14
N SER A 56 1.02 -7.34 8.81
CA SER A 56 1.47 -7.42 7.42
C SER A 56 1.34 -8.85 6.87
N ASP A 57 0.83 -9.01 5.66
CA ASP A 57 0.93 -10.27 4.90
C ASP A 57 2.31 -10.49 4.28
N SER A 58 3.16 -9.47 4.31
CA SER A 58 4.56 -9.51 3.87
C SER A 58 5.48 -9.70 5.08
N ASP A 59 6.58 -10.42 4.87
CA ASP A 59 7.63 -10.54 5.89
C ASP A 59 8.39 -9.23 6.09
N MET A 60 8.81 -8.96 7.33
CA MET A 60 9.56 -7.74 7.68
C MET A 60 10.97 -7.69 7.10
N TYR A 61 11.51 -8.78 6.53
CA TYR A 61 12.78 -8.72 5.80
C TYR A 61 12.63 -8.09 4.43
N THR A 62 11.43 -8.15 3.84
CA THR A 62 11.11 -7.50 2.55
C THR A 62 10.28 -6.23 2.73
N LEU A 63 9.46 -6.13 3.79
CA LEU A 63 8.71 -4.93 4.14
C LEU A 63 9.53 -3.91 4.95
N GLY A 64 10.51 -4.35 5.74
CA GLY A 64 11.42 -3.44 6.43
C GLY A 64 12.28 -2.65 5.44
N TYR A 65 12.84 -1.54 5.93
CA TYR A 65 13.79 -0.72 5.18
C TYR A 65 15.06 -1.51 4.87
N SER A 66 15.65 -1.25 3.70
CA SER A 66 16.94 -1.87 3.32
C SER A 66 18.10 -1.48 4.24
N PHE A 67 18.00 -0.33 4.91
CA PHE A 67 19.04 0.24 5.78
C PHE A 67 18.81 0.02 7.28
N LYS A 68 17.64 -0.45 7.70
CA LYS A 68 17.32 -0.73 9.11
C LYS A 68 16.86 -2.17 9.28
N PRO A 69 17.67 -3.05 9.90
CA PRO A 69 17.34 -4.46 9.97
C PRO A 69 16.18 -4.70 10.93
N TRP A 70 15.25 -5.58 10.54
CA TRP A 70 14.23 -6.12 11.44
C TRP A 70 14.87 -7.09 12.44
N LYS A 71 14.64 -6.86 13.74
CA LYS A 71 15.32 -7.60 14.82
C LYS A 71 14.43 -8.62 15.52
N ALA A 72 13.10 -8.52 15.43
CA ALA A 72 12.19 -9.44 16.12
C ALA A 72 12.12 -10.82 15.44
N ALA A 73 11.77 -11.87 16.20
CA ALA A 73 11.69 -13.25 15.70
C ALA A 73 10.54 -13.47 14.71
N LYS A 74 9.39 -12.83 14.99
CA LYS A 74 8.23 -12.84 14.09
C LYS A 74 8.54 -12.03 12.84
N ALA A 75 8.56 -12.71 11.70
CA ALA A 75 8.76 -12.11 10.39
C ALA A 75 7.44 -11.51 9.87
N ILE A 76 6.32 -12.18 10.16
CA ILE A 76 4.96 -11.66 9.96
C ILE A 76 4.60 -10.87 11.21
N ALA A 77 4.82 -9.56 11.16
CA ALA A 77 4.68 -8.67 12.31
C ALA A 77 3.28 -8.06 12.41
N ASP A 78 2.85 -7.84 13.66
CA ASP A 78 1.64 -7.08 13.97
C ASP A 78 1.83 -5.58 13.71
N GLY A 79 0.71 -4.87 13.57
CA GLY A 79 0.66 -3.45 13.28
C GLY A 79 1.39 -2.58 14.31
N PRO A 80 1.20 -2.79 15.63
CA PRO A 80 1.96 -2.07 16.66
C PRO A 80 3.47 -2.22 16.50
N SER A 81 3.98 -3.43 16.29
CA SER A 81 5.41 -3.68 16.12
C SER A 81 5.96 -3.00 14.86
N ILE A 82 5.19 -2.94 13.77
CA ILE A 82 5.58 -2.23 12.55
C ILE A 82 5.56 -0.72 12.77
N LEU A 83 4.54 -0.20 13.47
CA LEU A 83 4.43 1.21 13.82
C LEU A 83 5.63 1.68 14.66
N ASP A 84 6.00 0.89 15.67
CA ASP A 84 7.16 1.16 16.52
C ASP A 84 8.45 1.13 15.71
N TYR A 85 8.62 0.17 14.80
CA TYR A 85 9.76 0.13 13.89
C TYR A 85 9.86 1.39 13.02
N VAL A 86 8.75 1.90 12.47
CA VAL A 86 8.75 3.13 11.67
C VAL A 86 9.09 4.35 12.53
N ARG A 87 8.53 4.46 13.73
CA ARG A 87 8.83 5.56 14.67
C ARG A 87 10.28 5.53 15.13
N GLU A 88 10.79 4.36 15.51
CA GLU A 88 12.19 4.15 15.87
C GLU A 88 13.11 4.56 14.72
N THR A 89 12.78 4.18 13.48
CA THR A 89 13.53 4.61 12.28
C THR A 89 13.57 6.12 12.14
N ALA A 90 12.40 6.78 12.30
CA ALA A 90 12.28 8.21 12.14
C ALA A 90 13.13 8.96 13.17
N THR A 91 13.09 8.55 14.44
CA THR A 91 13.85 9.16 15.52
C THR A 91 15.35 8.84 15.45
N GLU A 92 15.73 7.60 15.17
CA GLU A 92 17.15 7.18 15.06
C GLU A 92 17.89 7.99 13.99
N HIS A 93 17.22 8.27 12.87
CA HIS A 93 17.80 9.05 11.78
C HIS A 93 17.43 10.54 11.83
N GLY A 94 16.72 11.00 12.87
CA GLY A 94 16.31 12.39 13.07
C GLY A 94 15.39 12.96 11.98
N ILE A 95 14.63 12.09 11.32
CA ILE A 95 13.67 12.42 10.25
C ILE A 95 12.41 13.05 10.85
N ASP A 96 12.04 12.64 12.06
CA ASP A 96 10.93 13.20 12.85
C ASP A 96 10.98 14.73 12.98
N ARG A 97 12.17 15.32 13.08
CA ARG A 97 12.40 16.78 13.14
C ARG A 97 12.04 17.53 11.86
N HIS A 98 11.94 16.82 10.74
CA HIS A 98 11.58 17.37 9.43
C HIS A 98 10.08 17.24 9.12
N ILE A 99 9.30 16.64 10.02
CA ILE A 99 7.87 16.44 9.82
C ILE A 99 7.09 17.68 10.28
N ARG A 100 6.07 18.05 9.50
CA ARG A 100 5.04 19.04 9.82
C ARG A 100 3.71 18.31 9.87
N PHE A 101 3.23 18.05 11.08
CA PHE A 101 1.96 17.38 11.33
C PHE A 101 0.78 18.32 11.14
N GLY A 102 -0.41 17.77 10.89
CA GLY A 102 -1.63 18.55 10.68
C GLY A 102 -1.60 19.41 9.41
N HIS A 103 -0.75 19.08 8.43
CA HIS A 103 -0.63 19.79 7.15
C HIS A 103 -1.18 18.90 6.02
N HIS A 104 -2.46 19.07 5.69
CA HIS A 104 -3.11 18.29 4.66
C HIS A 104 -3.01 19.00 3.31
N VAL A 105 -2.08 18.54 2.45
CA VAL A 105 -1.84 19.13 1.13
C VAL A 105 -3.07 18.98 0.23
N LYS A 106 -3.55 20.09 -0.33
CA LYS A 106 -4.74 20.14 -1.20
C LYS A 106 -4.38 20.40 -2.66
N ARG A 107 -3.35 21.20 -2.91
CA ARG A 107 -3.00 21.67 -4.26
C ARG A 107 -1.50 21.90 -4.40
N ALA A 108 -0.97 21.59 -5.58
CA ALA A 108 0.38 21.96 -5.98
C ALA A 108 0.33 22.61 -7.38
N SER A 109 0.92 23.79 -7.52
CA SER A 109 0.96 24.56 -8.76
C SER A 109 2.39 24.81 -9.22
N TRP A 110 2.77 24.25 -10.35
CA TRP A 110 4.07 24.45 -10.98
C TRP A 110 4.10 25.71 -11.82
N SER A 111 5.21 26.44 -11.74
CA SER A 111 5.54 27.57 -12.61
C SER A 111 6.83 27.28 -13.36
N SER A 112 6.75 27.17 -14.69
CA SER A 112 7.91 26.99 -15.58
C SER A 112 8.80 28.23 -15.62
N ASP A 113 8.28 29.41 -15.32
CA ASP A 113 9.07 30.66 -15.24
C ASP A 113 10.06 30.63 -14.08
N THR A 114 9.63 30.09 -12.92
CA THR A 114 10.47 30.01 -11.72
C THR A 114 11.11 28.64 -11.51
N ALA A 115 10.64 27.63 -12.25
CA ALA A 115 10.93 26.22 -12.05
C ALA A 115 10.66 25.76 -10.59
N THR A 116 9.52 26.17 -10.04
CA THR A 116 9.12 25.80 -8.67
C THR A 116 7.65 25.41 -8.58
N TRP A 117 7.36 24.55 -7.61
CA TRP A 117 6.03 24.25 -7.12
C TRP A 117 5.65 25.22 -6.01
N THR A 118 4.43 25.75 -6.04
CA THR A 118 3.74 26.33 -4.88
C THR A 118 2.75 25.31 -4.34
N VAL A 119 2.90 24.91 -3.09
CA VAL A 119 2.10 23.87 -2.43
C VAL A 119 1.21 24.50 -1.38
N GLU A 120 -0.10 24.26 -1.49
CA GLU A 120 -1.12 24.72 -0.56
C GLU A 120 -1.59 23.55 0.30
N ALA A 121 -1.52 23.72 1.61
CA ALA A 121 -1.99 22.76 2.59
C ALA A 121 -3.02 23.41 3.52
N GLU A 122 -3.95 22.60 4.02
CA GLU A 122 -4.81 22.97 5.12
C GLU A 122 -4.10 22.66 6.44
N HIS A 123 -4.05 23.65 7.33
CA HIS A 123 -3.50 23.53 8.68
C HIS A 123 -4.36 24.38 9.63
N ASP A 124 -4.90 23.79 10.68
CA ASP A 124 -5.79 24.43 11.66
C ASP A 124 -6.95 25.22 11.00
N GLY A 125 -7.54 24.66 9.95
CA GLY A 125 -8.65 25.26 9.20
C GLY A 125 -8.25 26.43 8.28
N GLN A 126 -6.96 26.72 8.15
CA GLN A 126 -6.42 27.77 7.29
C GLN A 126 -5.58 27.19 6.15
N THR A 127 -5.55 27.90 5.02
CA THR A 127 -4.62 27.57 3.93
C THR A 127 -3.24 28.17 4.25
N VAL A 128 -2.23 27.30 4.30
CA VAL A 128 -0.82 27.66 4.39
C VAL A 128 -0.09 27.29 3.10
N SER A 129 0.94 28.06 2.74
CA SER A 129 1.67 27.87 1.49
C SER A 129 3.15 27.57 1.74
N PHE A 130 3.69 26.67 0.94
CA PHE A 130 5.11 26.34 0.83
C PHE A 130 5.55 26.45 -0.63
N THR A 131 6.85 26.53 -0.87
CA THR A 131 7.41 26.35 -2.22
C THR A 131 8.47 25.27 -2.23
N CYS A 132 8.63 24.60 -3.37
CA CYS A 132 9.74 23.66 -3.53
C CYS A 132 10.18 23.45 -4.98
N GLY A 133 11.40 22.93 -5.15
CA GLY A 133 11.90 22.49 -6.44
C GLY A 133 11.26 21.17 -6.89
N PHE A 134 11.03 20.23 -5.98
CA PHE A 134 10.55 18.88 -6.28
C PHE A 134 9.52 18.38 -5.25
N ILE A 135 8.49 17.66 -5.71
CA ILE A 135 7.50 17.01 -4.84
C ILE A 135 7.68 15.49 -4.91
N TYR A 136 7.78 14.85 -3.73
CA TYR A 136 7.73 13.40 -3.61
C TYR A 136 6.50 12.95 -2.80
N MET A 137 5.48 12.48 -3.52
CA MET A 137 4.22 12.03 -2.94
C MET A 137 4.37 10.65 -2.30
N CYS A 138 4.29 10.60 -0.98
CA CYS A 138 4.37 9.41 -0.13
C CYS A 138 3.07 9.15 0.64
N ALA A 139 1.94 9.70 0.16
CA ALA A 139 0.65 9.70 0.84
C ALA A 139 -0.13 8.36 0.78
N GLY A 140 0.46 7.32 0.17
CA GLY A 140 -0.22 6.05 -0.08
C GLY A 140 -1.15 6.12 -1.29
N TYR A 141 -2.06 5.14 -1.39
CA TYR A 141 -2.92 4.96 -2.57
C TYR A 141 -4.41 4.84 -2.25
N TYR A 142 -4.81 5.18 -1.02
CA TYR A 142 -6.19 5.03 -0.57
C TYR A 142 -6.60 6.18 0.35
N ASN A 143 -7.90 6.43 0.37
CA ASN A 143 -8.53 7.49 1.14
C ASN A 143 -8.48 7.16 2.64
N TYR A 144 -7.90 8.04 3.45
CA TYR A 144 -7.80 7.87 4.90
C TYR A 144 -9.09 8.21 5.65
N ALA A 145 -9.91 9.10 5.10
CA ALA A 145 -11.17 9.52 5.72
C ALA A 145 -12.25 8.43 5.66
N SER A 146 -12.30 7.63 4.58
CA SER A 146 -13.30 6.55 4.45
C SER A 146 -12.83 5.37 3.60
N GLY A 147 -13.19 4.16 4.05
CA GLY A 147 -13.04 2.94 3.27
C GLY A 147 -14.21 2.72 2.30
N TYR A 148 -14.17 1.63 1.54
CA TYR A 148 -15.26 1.29 0.64
C TYR A 148 -16.33 0.52 1.40
N THR A 149 -17.49 1.14 1.61
CA THR A 149 -18.70 0.47 2.09
C THR A 149 -19.70 0.43 0.93
N PRO A 150 -20.11 -0.76 0.44
CA PRO A 150 -21.19 -0.85 -0.53
C PRO A 150 -22.53 -0.47 0.12
N ASP A 151 -23.55 -0.24 -0.70
CA ASP A 151 -24.90 -0.13 -0.18
C ASP A 151 -25.39 -1.49 0.35
N PHE A 152 -25.99 -1.46 1.52
CA PHE A 152 -26.49 -2.63 2.23
C PHE A 152 -27.98 -2.39 2.53
N PRO A 153 -28.89 -2.98 1.75
CA PRO A 153 -30.32 -2.81 2.00
C PRO A 153 -30.69 -3.18 3.43
N GLY A 154 -31.50 -2.35 4.10
CA GLY A 154 -31.99 -2.59 5.47
C GLY A 154 -30.96 -2.33 6.57
N ALA A 155 -29.74 -1.86 6.26
CA ALA A 155 -28.69 -1.65 7.26
C ALA A 155 -29.11 -0.68 8.37
N GLU A 156 -29.97 0.30 8.05
CA GLU A 156 -30.59 1.24 8.98
C GLU A 156 -31.53 0.59 9.99
N THR A 157 -32.03 -0.62 9.71
CA THR A 157 -32.94 -1.37 10.60
C THR A 157 -32.20 -2.27 11.59
N PHE A 158 -30.92 -2.54 11.35
CA PHE A 158 -30.12 -3.42 12.21
C PHE A 158 -29.93 -2.81 13.59
N LYS A 159 -30.34 -3.54 14.65
CA LYS A 159 -30.30 -3.04 16.03
C LYS A 159 -28.93 -3.21 16.70
N GLY A 160 -28.04 -4.01 16.11
CA GLY A 160 -26.68 -4.20 16.58
C GLY A 160 -25.71 -3.12 16.07
N ARG A 161 -24.40 -3.36 16.20
CA ARG A 161 -23.37 -2.41 15.80
C ARG A 161 -22.80 -2.75 14.42
N ILE A 162 -22.79 -1.79 13.50
CA ILE A 162 -22.06 -1.90 12.22
C ILE A 162 -20.72 -1.16 12.35
N VAL A 163 -19.62 -1.83 12.03
CA VAL A 163 -18.26 -1.29 12.16
C VAL A 163 -17.47 -1.48 10.87
N HIS A 164 -16.85 -0.42 10.37
CA HIS A 164 -15.90 -0.53 9.27
C HIS A 164 -14.45 -0.60 9.82
N PRO A 165 -13.59 -1.55 9.41
CA PRO A 165 -12.24 -1.72 9.98
C PRO A 165 -11.34 -0.49 9.94
N GLN A 166 -11.52 0.39 8.96
CA GLN A 166 -10.77 1.66 8.87
C GLN A 166 -11.10 2.67 9.98
N GLN A 167 -12.27 2.56 10.59
CA GLN A 167 -12.75 3.45 11.65
C GLN A 167 -13.14 2.61 12.87
N TRP A 168 -12.21 1.74 13.29
CA TRP A 168 -12.46 0.81 14.39
C TRP A 168 -12.66 1.56 15.71
N PRO A 169 -13.80 1.40 16.41
CA PRO A 169 -14.03 2.02 17.71
C PRO A 169 -13.16 1.40 18.79
N GLU A 170 -12.54 2.24 19.63
CA GLU A 170 -11.68 1.77 20.74
C GLU A 170 -12.49 1.06 21.84
N ASP A 171 -13.76 1.39 21.99
CA ASP A 171 -14.67 0.89 23.02
C ASP A 171 -15.50 -0.34 22.57
N LEU A 172 -15.23 -0.89 21.38
CA LEU A 172 -16.01 -2.01 20.86
C LEU A 172 -15.70 -3.31 21.62
N ASP A 173 -16.59 -3.68 22.54
CA ASP A 173 -16.61 -5.01 23.14
C ASP A 173 -17.52 -5.98 22.36
N TYR A 174 -16.91 -7.07 21.89
CA TYR A 174 -17.55 -8.16 21.17
C TYR A 174 -17.46 -9.50 21.92
N SER A 175 -17.04 -9.50 23.19
CA SER A 175 -16.90 -10.71 24.00
C SER A 175 -18.25 -11.43 24.15
N GLY A 176 -18.27 -12.74 23.87
CA GLY A 176 -19.49 -13.55 23.92
C GLY A 176 -20.54 -13.24 22.84
N LYS A 177 -20.31 -12.27 21.96
CA LYS A 177 -21.27 -11.83 20.93
C LYS A 177 -21.18 -12.67 19.65
N LYS A 178 -22.27 -12.66 18.87
CA LYS A 178 -22.29 -13.15 17.49
C LYS A 178 -21.79 -12.06 16.56
N VAL A 179 -20.73 -12.34 15.82
CA VAL A 179 -20.10 -11.38 14.91
C VAL A 179 -20.21 -11.89 13.48
N VAL A 180 -20.63 -11.04 12.55
CA VAL A 180 -20.53 -11.31 11.11
C VAL A 180 -19.50 -10.38 10.48
N VAL A 181 -18.43 -10.93 9.91
CA VAL A 181 -17.40 -10.19 9.17
C VAL A 181 -17.69 -10.33 7.68
N ILE A 182 -18.06 -9.25 7.02
CA ILE A 182 -18.37 -9.20 5.58
C ILE A 182 -17.08 -8.94 4.79
N GLY A 183 -16.60 -9.96 4.09
CA GLY A 183 -15.41 -9.91 3.26
C GLY A 183 -14.56 -11.18 3.35
N SER A 184 -13.66 -11.34 2.40
CA SER A 184 -12.72 -12.48 2.31
C SER A 184 -11.27 -12.05 2.03
N GLY A 185 -11.01 -10.74 2.01
CA GLY A 185 -9.67 -10.20 1.83
C GLY A 185 -8.82 -10.25 3.10
N ALA A 186 -7.60 -9.72 3.02
CA ALA A 186 -6.61 -9.74 4.11
C ALA A 186 -7.17 -9.22 5.45
N THR A 187 -7.99 -8.15 5.42
CA THR A 187 -8.64 -7.61 6.62
C THR A 187 -9.57 -8.62 7.29
N ALA A 188 -10.38 -9.35 6.53
CA ALA A 188 -11.28 -10.36 7.08
C ALA A 188 -10.51 -11.58 7.61
N VAL A 189 -9.54 -12.08 6.84
CA VAL A 189 -8.65 -13.19 7.24
C VAL A 189 -7.83 -12.88 8.50
N THR A 190 -7.61 -11.59 8.78
CA THR A 190 -6.96 -11.12 10.00
C THR A 190 -7.94 -11.02 11.16
N LEU A 191 -9.09 -10.38 10.95
CA LEU A 191 -10.09 -10.13 11.97
C LEU A 191 -10.75 -11.40 12.51
N VAL A 192 -11.11 -12.33 11.64
CA VAL A 192 -11.89 -13.51 12.01
C VAL A 192 -11.21 -14.33 13.11
N PRO A 193 -9.96 -14.81 12.96
CA PRO A 193 -9.31 -15.58 14.01
C PRO A 193 -9.04 -14.76 15.26
N GLU A 194 -8.75 -13.46 15.12
CA GLU A 194 -8.47 -12.61 16.29
C GLU A 194 -9.73 -12.35 17.12
N MET A 195 -10.85 -12.03 16.48
CA MET A 195 -12.13 -11.82 17.15
C MET A 195 -12.67 -13.12 17.75
N ALA A 196 -12.45 -14.26 17.10
CA ALA A 196 -12.90 -15.56 17.57
C ALA A 196 -12.28 -16.00 18.90
N LYS A 197 -11.21 -15.33 19.37
CA LYS A 197 -10.63 -15.60 20.69
C LYS A 197 -11.55 -15.25 21.85
N THR A 198 -12.44 -14.27 21.68
CA THR A 198 -13.34 -13.79 22.75
C THR A 198 -14.81 -13.68 22.33
N ALA A 199 -15.12 -13.57 21.04
CA ALA A 199 -16.48 -13.60 20.55
C ALA A 199 -17.17 -14.94 20.85
N GLY A 200 -18.50 -14.93 20.96
CA GLY A 200 -19.28 -16.16 21.12
C GLY A 200 -19.28 -17.01 19.85
N HIS A 201 -19.31 -16.35 18.68
CA HIS A 201 -19.09 -16.99 17.38
C HIS A 201 -18.78 -15.93 16.31
N VAL A 202 -17.85 -16.22 15.38
CA VAL A 202 -17.55 -15.33 14.25
C VAL A 202 -17.89 -15.99 12.91
N THR A 203 -18.76 -15.38 12.13
CA THR A 203 -19.06 -15.81 10.76
C THR A 203 -18.35 -14.91 9.75
N MET A 204 -17.44 -15.49 8.95
CA MET A 204 -16.89 -14.84 7.77
C MET A 204 -17.89 -14.98 6.61
N LEU A 205 -18.62 -13.91 6.29
CA LEU A 205 -19.53 -13.86 5.16
C LEU A 205 -18.79 -13.33 3.93
N GLN A 206 -18.68 -14.15 2.90
CA GLN A 206 -17.98 -13.80 1.67
C GLN A 206 -18.87 -13.99 0.44
N ARG A 207 -18.75 -13.08 -0.53
CA ARG A 207 -19.38 -13.23 -1.85
C ARG A 207 -18.57 -14.14 -2.77
N SER A 208 -17.25 -13.94 -2.76
CA SER A 208 -16.30 -14.66 -3.60
C SER A 208 -15.14 -15.12 -2.73
N PRO A 209 -14.78 -16.42 -2.73
CA PRO A 209 -13.63 -16.90 -1.99
C PRO A 209 -12.34 -16.22 -2.45
N THR A 210 -11.34 -16.18 -1.55
CA THR A 210 -9.98 -15.74 -1.85
C THR A 210 -9.00 -16.87 -1.56
N TYR A 211 -7.93 -16.96 -2.35
CA TYR A 211 -6.85 -17.91 -2.06
C TYR A 211 -6.15 -17.55 -0.76
N VAL A 212 -6.12 -18.51 0.15
CA VAL A 212 -5.42 -18.43 1.44
C VAL A 212 -4.23 -19.38 1.44
N VAL A 213 -3.16 -18.99 2.13
CA VAL A 213 -1.99 -19.84 2.36
C VAL A 213 -1.57 -19.73 3.82
N SER A 214 -1.33 -20.87 4.47
CA SER A 214 -0.75 -20.89 5.81
C SER A 214 0.77 -20.96 5.75
N ARG A 215 1.44 -20.16 6.59
CA ARG A 215 2.88 -20.20 6.82
C ARG A 215 3.18 -19.87 8.29
N PRO A 216 4.31 -20.34 8.82
CA PRO A 216 4.78 -19.91 10.13
C PRO A 216 4.96 -18.39 10.19
N ALA A 217 4.59 -17.76 11.31
CA ALA A 217 4.84 -16.34 11.54
C ALA A 217 6.34 -16.02 11.70
N GLU A 218 7.13 -16.99 12.15
CA GLU A 218 8.59 -16.90 12.29
C GLU A 218 9.33 -17.56 11.11
N ASP A 219 10.39 -16.91 10.64
CA ASP A 219 11.30 -17.50 9.65
C ASP A 219 12.47 -18.17 10.38
N GLY A 220 12.41 -19.49 10.53
CA GLY A 220 13.45 -20.26 11.23
C GLY A 220 14.85 -20.11 10.62
N ILE A 221 14.95 -19.98 9.29
CA ILE A 221 16.23 -19.75 8.61
C ILE A 221 16.74 -18.36 8.96
N ALA A 222 15.87 -17.36 8.93
CA ALA A 222 16.23 -15.99 9.28
C ALA A 222 16.66 -15.86 10.75
N ASN A 223 15.95 -16.52 11.67
CA ASN A 223 16.27 -16.54 13.09
C ASN A 223 17.63 -17.21 13.33
N TRP A 224 17.93 -18.30 12.62
CA TRP A 224 19.24 -18.95 12.66
C TRP A 224 20.35 -18.03 12.11
N LEU A 225 20.13 -17.40 10.95
CA LEU A 225 21.09 -16.45 10.35
C LEU A 225 21.37 -15.28 11.30
N ARG A 226 20.33 -14.71 11.92
CA ARG A 226 20.45 -13.62 12.91
C ARG A 226 21.28 -14.04 14.13
N ALA A 227 21.16 -15.30 14.57
CA ALA A 227 21.93 -15.80 15.69
C ALA A 227 23.42 -16.06 15.37
N LYS A 228 23.79 -16.12 14.08
CA LYS A 228 25.13 -16.54 13.64
C LYS A 228 25.92 -15.47 12.90
N LEU A 229 25.27 -14.47 12.32
CA LEU A 229 25.90 -13.45 11.49
C LEU A 229 25.62 -12.03 12.01
N PRO A 230 26.45 -11.04 11.65
CA PRO A 230 26.15 -9.64 11.92
C PRO A 230 24.77 -9.24 11.38
N ALA A 231 24.07 -8.35 12.09
CA ALA A 231 22.66 -8.04 11.85
C ALA A 231 22.34 -7.67 10.38
N MET A 232 23.13 -6.78 9.76
CA MET A 232 22.92 -6.37 8.37
C MET A 232 23.24 -7.48 7.35
N THR A 233 24.23 -8.33 7.65
CA THR A 233 24.57 -9.47 6.79
C THR A 233 23.45 -10.52 6.82
N ALA A 234 22.97 -10.89 8.01
CA ALA A 234 21.84 -11.79 8.18
C ALA A 234 20.59 -11.24 7.48
N TYR A 235 20.29 -9.95 7.68
CA TYR A 235 19.15 -9.28 7.09
C TYR A 235 19.22 -9.26 5.56
N GLY A 236 20.38 -8.92 4.99
CA GLY A 236 20.59 -8.91 3.54
C GLY A 236 20.39 -10.29 2.89
N ILE A 237 20.94 -11.36 3.48
CA ILE A 237 20.78 -12.73 3.00
C ILE A 237 19.30 -13.14 3.05
N THR A 238 18.63 -12.93 4.19
CA THR A 238 17.22 -13.27 4.35
C THR A 238 16.32 -12.50 3.40
N ARG A 239 16.53 -11.19 3.26
CA ARG A 239 15.77 -10.34 2.33
C ARG A 239 15.86 -10.87 0.91
N TRP A 240 17.07 -11.18 0.43
CA TRP A 240 17.25 -11.75 -0.91
C TRP A 240 16.63 -13.14 -1.04
N LYS A 241 16.80 -14.04 -0.07
CA LYS A 241 16.10 -15.33 -0.04
C LYS A 241 14.60 -15.16 -0.24
N ASN A 242 13.97 -14.25 0.51
CA ASN A 242 12.52 -14.04 0.47
C ASN A 242 12.06 -13.40 -0.84
N VAL A 243 12.81 -12.41 -1.36
CA VAL A 243 12.57 -11.83 -2.69
C VAL A 243 12.63 -12.91 -3.78
N LEU A 244 13.67 -13.74 -3.80
CA LEU A 244 13.83 -14.80 -4.80
C LEU A 244 12.71 -15.84 -4.67
N PHE A 245 12.38 -16.26 -3.45
CA PHE A 245 11.30 -17.21 -3.21
C PHE A 245 9.94 -16.67 -3.71
N GLN A 246 9.63 -15.41 -3.44
CA GLN A 246 8.39 -14.77 -3.91
C GLN A 246 8.34 -14.66 -5.43
N LEU A 247 9.45 -14.27 -6.08
CA LEU A 247 9.54 -14.22 -7.54
C LEU A 247 9.36 -15.60 -8.18
N LEU A 248 10.00 -16.63 -7.62
CA LEU A 248 9.85 -18.02 -8.09
C LEU A 248 8.41 -18.51 -7.93
N PHE A 249 7.79 -18.25 -6.77
CA PHE A 249 6.41 -18.64 -6.51
C PHE A 249 5.42 -17.94 -7.45
N PHE A 250 5.57 -16.63 -7.66
CA PHE A 250 4.74 -15.86 -8.59
C PHE A 250 4.89 -16.38 -10.03
N ASN A 251 6.13 -16.59 -10.50
CA ASN A 251 6.38 -17.08 -11.86
C ASN A 251 5.82 -18.50 -12.07
N MET A 252 5.96 -19.38 -11.07
CA MET A 252 5.37 -20.72 -11.11
C MET A 252 3.84 -20.66 -11.18
N ALA A 253 3.23 -19.78 -10.38
CA ALA A 253 1.78 -19.57 -10.38
C ALA A 253 1.26 -19.06 -11.73
N ARG A 254 1.96 -18.10 -12.34
CA ARG A 254 1.60 -17.57 -13.67
C ARG A 254 1.85 -18.58 -14.80
N LYS A 255 2.88 -19.42 -14.70
CA LYS A 255 3.23 -20.43 -15.71
C LYS A 255 2.29 -21.65 -15.68
N ASN A 256 1.84 -22.08 -14.50
CA ASN A 256 0.91 -23.19 -14.35
C ASN A 256 -0.14 -22.90 -13.27
N PRO A 257 -1.17 -22.10 -13.60
CA PRO A 257 -2.17 -21.66 -12.63
C PRO A 257 -3.03 -22.80 -12.10
N GLY A 258 -3.38 -23.79 -12.94
CA GLY A 258 -4.17 -24.96 -12.53
C GLY A 258 -3.49 -25.79 -11.44
N LYS A 259 -2.22 -26.18 -11.66
CA LYS A 259 -1.45 -26.93 -10.65
C LYS A 259 -1.23 -26.12 -9.36
N THR A 260 -1.06 -24.81 -9.48
CA THR A 260 -0.91 -23.93 -8.31
C THR A 260 -2.21 -23.83 -7.52
N LYS A 261 -3.35 -23.72 -8.20
CA LYS A 261 -4.69 -23.76 -7.60
C LYS A 261 -4.89 -25.06 -6.83
N GLU A 262 -4.63 -26.21 -7.45
CA GLU A 262 -4.75 -27.52 -6.81
C GLU A 262 -3.89 -27.63 -5.54
N ARG A 263 -2.63 -27.17 -5.60
CA ARG A 263 -1.73 -27.17 -4.44
C ARG A 263 -2.24 -26.28 -3.31
N LEU A 264 -2.71 -25.07 -3.60
CA LEU A 264 -3.26 -24.15 -2.61
C LEU A 264 -4.48 -24.77 -1.91
N LEU A 265 -5.41 -25.32 -2.69
CA LEU A 265 -6.59 -25.99 -2.14
C LEU A 265 -6.23 -27.27 -1.37
N GLY A 266 -5.20 -27.99 -1.80
CA GLY A 266 -4.65 -29.14 -1.08
C GLY A 266 -4.20 -28.77 0.33
N MET A 267 -3.42 -27.68 0.48
CA MET A 267 -2.97 -27.20 1.79
C MET A 267 -4.16 -26.78 2.69
N VAL A 268 -5.21 -26.19 2.12
CA VAL A 268 -6.43 -25.87 2.89
C VAL A 268 -7.12 -27.14 3.40
N ARG A 269 -7.24 -28.18 2.56
CA ARG A 269 -7.81 -29.48 2.96
C ARG A 269 -6.97 -30.17 4.03
N GLU A 270 -5.63 -30.08 3.95
CA GLU A 270 -4.73 -30.61 4.98
C GLU A 270 -4.99 -29.95 6.34
N HIS A 271 -5.30 -28.64 6.36
CA HIS A 271 -5.59 -27.93 7.60
C HIS A 271 -7.00 -28.17 8.15
N LEU A 272 -8.02 -28.25 7.29
CA LEU A 272 -9.43 -28.32 7.71
C LEU A 272 -9.99 -29.74 7.76
N GLY A 273 -9.29 -30.72 7.19
CA GLY A 273 -9.75 -32.10 7.07
C GLY A 273 -10.61 -32.35 5.82
N PRO A 274 -10.92 -33.64 5.54
CA PRO A 274 -11.60 -34.05 4.31
C PRO A 274 -13.08 -33.67 4.24
N ASP A 275 -13.74 -33.50 5.40
CA ASP A 275 -15.19 -33.29 5.48
C ASP A 275 -15.60 -31.81 5.34
N TYR A 276 -14.64 -30.88 5.38
CA TYR A 276 -14.94 -29.46 5.25
C TYR A 276 -15.18 -29.07 3.79
N ASP A 277 -16.20 -28.25 3.52
CA ASP A 277 -16.54 -27.78 2.18
C ASP A 277 -15.57 -26.70 1.67
N VAL A 278 -14.37 -27.13 1.29
CA VAL A 278 -13.34 -26.30 0.65
C VAL A 278 -13.77 -25.86 -0.76
N ALA A 279 -14.60 -26.65 -1.43
CA ALA A 279 -15.08 -26.34 -2.76
C ALA A 279 -15.91 -25.05 -2.77
N THR A 280 -16.82 -24.89 -1.81
CA THR A 280 -17.66 -23.69 -1.70
C THR A 280 -16.92 -22.53 -1.02
N HIS A 281 -16.15 -22.79 0.03
CA HIS A 281 -15.64 -21.72 0.90
C HIS A 281 -14.23 -21.23 0.60
N PHE A 282 -13.43 -21.97 -0.16
CA PHE A 282 -12.03 -21.62 -0.39
C PHE A 282 -11.58 -21.76 -1.84
N THR A 283 -12.50 -21.97 -2.79
CA THR A 283 -12.18 -22.10 -4.22
C THR A 283 -12.61 -20.86 -5.00
N PRO A 284 -11.70 -19.92 -5.31
CA PRO A 284 -12.02 -18.76 -6.14
C PRO A 284 -12.29 -19.14 -7.60
N SER A 285 -13.02 -18.26 -8.29
CA SER A 285 -13.28 -18.34 -9.74
C SER A 285 -12.13 -17.82 -10.61
N TYR A 286 -11.14 -17.15 -10.02
CA TYR A 286 -9.97 -16.60 -10.70
C TYR A 286 -8.70 -17.44 -10.45
N ASN A 287 -7.62 -17.20 -11.20
CA ASN A 287 -6.36 -17.94 -11.01
C ASN A 287 -5.50 -17.33 -9.89
N PRO A 288 -4.64 -18.12 -9.23
CA PRO A 288 -3.71 -17.58 -8.23
C PRO A 288 -2.90 -16.39 -8.80
N TRP A 289 -2.81 -15.31 -8.02
CA TRP A 289 -2.19 -14.02 -8.38
C TRP A 289 -2.91 -13.12 -9.39
N ASP A 290 -4.07 -13.51 -9.96
CA ASP A 290 -4.95 -12.52 -10.63
C ASP A 290 -5.55 -11.52 -9.61
N GLN A 291 -5.54 -11.93 -8.33
CA GLN A 291 -5.75 -11.12 -7.14
C GLN A 291 -4.73 -11.56 -6.07
N ARG A 292 -4.50 -10.71 -5.07
CA ARG A 292 -3.56 -10.98 -3.98
C ARG A 292 -4.02 -12.19 -3.15
N LEU A 293 -3.07 -13.04 -2.77
CA LEU A 293 -3.31 -14.14 -1.82
C LEU A 293 -3.29 -13.60 -0.40
N CYS A 294 -4.10 -14.19 0.48
CA CYS A 294 -4.10 -13.85 1.90
C CYS A 294 -3.22 -14.83 2.68
N LEU A 295 -2.44 -14.30 3.63
CA LEU A 295 -1.58 -15.09 4.50
C LEU A 295 -2.30 -15.39 5.83
N VAL A 296 -2.28 -16.67 6.21
CA VAL A 296 -2.81 -17.19 7.48
C VAL A 296 -1.61 -17.60 8.35
N PRO A 297 -1.10 -16.73 9.25
CA PRO A 297 0.03 -17.07 10.09
C PRO A 297 -0.34 -18.19 11.06
N ASP A 298 0.54 -19.19 11.18
CA ASP A 298 0.43 -20.29 12.16
C ASP A 298 -0.92 -21.03 12.09
N ALA A 299 -1.56 -21.06 10.92
CA ALA A 299 -2.88 -21.65 10.69
C ALA A 299 -4.03 -21.06 11.55
N ASP A 300 -3.88 -19.84 12.09
CA ASP A 300 -4.82 -19.20 13.02
C ASP A 300 -6.29 -19.28 12.59
N LEU A 301 -6.60 -18.93 11.33
CA LEU A 301 -7.95 -19.04 10.76
C LEU A 301 -8.46 -20.48 10.67
N PHE A 302 -7.60 -21.43 10.34
CA PHE A 302 -8.03 -22.82 10.18
C PHE A 302 -8.28 -23.47 11.54
N ASP A 303 -7.49 -23.12 12.56
CA ASP A 303 -7.68 -23.59 13.92
C ASP A 303 -8.93 -22.96 14.56
N SER A 304 -9.23 -21.69 14.27
CA SER A 304 -10.50 -21.07 14.71
C SER A 304 -11.73 -21.70 14.04
N ILE A 305 -11.61 -22.22 12.82
CA ILE A 305 -12.70 -22.94 12.14
C ILE A 305 -12.87 -24.34 12.74
N LYS A 306 -11.78 -25.10 12.90
CA LYS A 306 -11.82 -26.47 13.45
C LYS A 306 -12.35 -26.53 14.88
N SER A 307 -12.03 -25.53 15.70
CA SER A 307 -12.55 -25.43 17.06
C SER A 307 -14.03 -25.07 17.13
N GLY A 308 -14.64 -24.66 16.01
CA GLY A 308 -16.03 -24.21 15.95
C GLY A 308 -16.24 -22.75 16.37
N ALA A 309 -15.19 -22.03 16.79
CA ALA A 309 -15.28 -20.62 17.19
C ALA A 309 -15.59 -19.68 16.01
N SER A 310 -15.36 -20.15 14.78
CA SER A 310 -15.68 -19.41 13.57
C SER A 310 -16.17 -20.31 12.43
N SER A 311 -16.89 -19.73 11.48
CA SER A 311 -17.38 -20.42 10.28
C SER A 311 -17.32 -19.54 9.05
N VAL A 312 -17.18 -20.13 7.86
CA VAL A 312 -17.24 -19.41 6.59
C VAL A 312 -18.59 -19.64 5.93
N VAL A 313 -19.20 -18.58 5.39
CA VAL A 313 -20.41 -18.65 4.58
C VAL A 313 -20.14 -17.96 3.25
N THR A 314 -20.26 -18.71 2.14
CA THR A 314 -20.17 -18.15 0.79
C THR A 314 -21.58 -17.91 0.26
N ASP A 315 -22.02 -16.65 0.21
CA ASP A 315 -23.35 -16.29 -0.28
C ASP A 315 -23.44 -14.79 -0.60
N HIS A 316 -24.61 -14.36 -1.08
CA HIS A 316 -24.94 -12.96 -1.34
C HIS A 316 -25.91 -12.45 -0.28
N ILE A 317 -25.68 -11.22 0.16
CA ILE A 317 -26.60 -10.49 1.02
C ILE A 317 -27.85 -10.15 0.20
N ASP A 318 -29.02 -10.44 0.79
CA ASP A 318 -30.31 -9.95 0.29
C ASP A 318 -30.64 -8.62 0.97
N THR A 319 -30.79 -8.65 2.30
CA THR A 319 -31.05 -7.47 3.13
C THR A 319 -30.56 -7.71 4.56
N PHE A 320 -30.19 -6.64 5.25
CA PHE A 320 -30.03 -6.64 6.69
C PHE A 320 -31.42 -6.73 7.33
N THR A 321 -31.47 -7.36 8.50
CA THR A 321 -32.65 -7.48 9.34
C THR A 321 -32.37 -6.82 10.68
N GLU A 322 -33.39 -6.68 11.52
CA GLU A 322 -33.20 -6.11 12.88
C GLU A 322 -32.16 -6.86 13.72
N THR A 323 -31.95 -8.17 13.46
CA THR A 323 -31.12 -9.07 14.27
C THR A 323 -29.94 -9.68 13.50
N GLY A 324 -29.69 -9.26 12.25
CA GLY A 324 -28.58 -9.80 11.46
C GLY A 324 -28.70 -9.59 9.96
N ILE A 325 -28.39 -10.62 9.18
CA ILE A 325 -28.32 -10.56 7.71
C ILE A 325 -29.10 -11.71 7.09
N ARG A 326 -30.07 -11.40 6.23
CA ARG A 326 -30.71 -12.39 5.36
C ARG A 326 -29.90 -12.54 4.08
N LEU A 327 -29.61 -13.78 3.73
CA LEU A 327 -28.89 -14.15 2.52
C LEU A 327 -29.86 -14.51 1.39
N LYS A 328 -29.41 -14.43 0.14
CA LYS A 328 -30.22 -14.79 -1.04
C LYS A 328 -30.60 -16.27 -1.09
N SER A 329 -29.86 -17.14 -0.40
CA SER A 329 -30.24 -18.54 -0.19
C SER A 329 -31.46 -18.71 0.74
N GLY A 330 -31.91 -17.66 1.42
CA GLY A 330 -32.95 -17.70 2.45
C GLY A 330 -32.42 -17.93 3.87
N LYS A 331 -31.14 -18.31 4.03
CA LYS A 331 -30.50 -18.42 5.35
C LYS A 331 -30.39 -17.04 6.02
N THR A 332 -30.58 -16.99 7.34
CA THR A 332 -30.32 -15.78 8.14
C THR A 332 -29.10 -16.01 9.03
N LEU A 333 -28.19 -15.03 9.05
CA LEU A 333 -27.06 -14.96 9.96
C LEU A 333 -27.38 -13.97 11.07
N GLU A 334 -27.58 -14.44 12.29
CA GLU A 334 -27.76 -13.56 13.45
C GLU A 334 -26.44 -12.89 13.83
N ALA A 335 -26.50 -11.61 14.21
CA ALA A 335 -25.34 -10.83 14.59
C ALA A 335 -25.70 -9.78 15.63
N ASP A 336 -24.84 -9.60 16.62
CA ASP A 336 -24.84 -8.42 17.49
C ASP A 336 -23.90 -7.34 16.93
N VAL A 337 -22.86 -7.76 16.20
CA VAL A 337 -21.88 -6.90 15.55
C VAL A 337 -21.67 -7.34 14.10
N ILE A 338 -21.72 -6.40 13.17
CA ILE A 338 -21.40 -6.61 11.75
C ILE A 338 -20.18 -5.79 11.40
N VAL A 339 -19.13 -6.45 10.90
CA VAL A 339 -17.90 -5.80 10.46
C VAL A 339 -17.84 -5.76 8.94
N THR A 340 -17.80 -4.56 8.36
CA THR A 340 -17.76 -4.35 6.90
C THR A 340 -16.32 -4.31 6.40
N ALA A 341 -15.65 -5.48 6.38
CA ALA A 341 -14.30 -5.65 5.83
C ALA A 341 -14.27 -5.60 4.28
N THR A 342 -14.90 -4.57 3.71
CA THR A 342 -15.24 -4.44 2.29
C THR A 342 -14.20 -3.70 1.44
N GLY A 343 -13.05 -3.40 2.04
CA GLY A 343 -11.86 -2.90 1.35
C GLY A 343 -11.73 -1.38 1.31
N LEU A 344 -10.88 -0.90 0.41
CA LEU A 344 -10.41 0.48 0.39
C LEU A 344 -11.05 1.27 -0.76
N ARG A 345 -11.13 2.60 -0.60
CA ARG A 345 -11.32 3.54 -1.72
C ARG A 345 -9.95 3.99 -2.19
N MET A 346 -9.55 3.56 -3.38
CA MET A 346 -8.27 4.00 -3.95
C MET A 346 -8.32 5.50 -4.25
N GLN A 347 -7.20 6.16 -4.00
CA GLN A 347 -7.04 7.61 -4.12
C GLN A 347 -5.62 7.89 -4.60
N LEU A 348 -5.51 8.58 -5.74
CA LEU A 348 -4.24 8.97 -6.32
C LEU A 348 -3.78 10.29 -5.69
N LEU A 349 -2.52 10.37 -5.25
CA LEU A 349 -1.91 11.58 -4.68
C LEU A 349 -2.71 12.23 -3.52
N SER A 350 -3.51 11.45 -2.77
CA SER A 350 -4.43 11.98 -1.75
C SER A 350 -5.41 13.06 -2.27
N ASP A 351 -5.82 12.97 -3.54
CA ASP A 351 -6.64 13.96 -4.27
C ASP A 351 -6.02 15.37 -4.33
N MET A 352 -4.70 15.49 -4.19
CA MET A 352 -4.00 16.75 -4.43
C MET A 352 -4.23 17.21 -5.87
N GLN A 353 -4.78 18.42 -6.05
CA GLN A 353 -4.92 19.02 -7.38
C GLN A 353 -3.54 19.42 -7.91
N VAL A 354 -3.17 18.87 -9.07
CA VAL A 354 -1.91 19.21 -9.77
C VAL A 354 -2.20 20.26 -10.85
N VAL A 355 -1.49 21.37 -10.81
CA VAL A 355 -1.60 22.46 -11.78
C VAL A 355 -0.22 22.73 -12.38
N VAL A 356 -0.12 22.84 -13.70
CA VAL A 356 1.12 23.18 -14.41
C VAL A 356 0.84 24.40 -15.27
N ASP A 357 1.57 25.50 -15.02
CA ASP A 357 1.45 26.76 -15.75
C ASP A 357 0.00 27.27 -15.87
N GLY A 358 -0.76 27.14 -14.77
CA GLY A 358 -2.17 27.55 -14.66
C GLY A 358 -3.19 26.51 -15.14
N ALA A 359 -2.77 25.43 -15.81
CA ALA A 359 -3.66 24.37 -16.29
C ALA A 359 -3.74 23.21 -15.29
N VAL A 360 -4.97 22.86 -14.87
CA VAL A 360 -5.22 21.67 -14.03
C VAL A 360 -4.93 20.41 -14.85
N GLN A 361 -4.09 19.53 -14.29
CA GLN A 361 -3.67 18.30 -14.95
C GLN A 361 -4.62 17.14 -14.61
N ASP A 362 -5.09 16.45 -15.64
CA ASP A 362 -5.85 15.22 -15.50
C ASP A 362 -4.89 14.02 -15.56
N LEU A 363 -4.45 13.57 -14.39
CA LEU A 363 -3.48 12.48 -14.29
C LEU A 363 -4.01 11.13 -14.78
N SER A 364 -5.34 10.96 -14.95
CA SER A 364 -5.89 9.74 -15.56
C SER A 364 -5.52 9.59 -17.04
N LYS A 365 -5.18 10.71 -17.69
CA LYS A 365 -4.74 10.75 -19.09
C LYS A 365 -3.22 10.69 -19.24
N ALA A 366 -2.47 10.91 -18.16
CA ALA A 366 -1.02 10.84 -18.16
C ALA A 366 -0.53 9.39 -18.27
N MET A 367 0.70 9.20 -18.75
CA MET A 367 1.40 7.93 -18.68
C MET A 367 2.38 7.89 -17.50
N SER A 368 2.48 6.73 -16.85
CA SER A 368 3.38 6.53 -15.73
C SER A 368 4.81 6.24 -16.21
N TYR A 369 5.73 7.17 -15.95
CA TYR A 369 7.16 6.98 -16.19
C TYR A 369 7.78 6.18 -15.06
N LYS A 370 8.32 5.00 -15.39
CA LYS A 370 8.94 4.02 -14.48
C LYS A 370 8.08 3.70 -13.24
N GLY A 371 6.75 3.85 -13.36
CA GLY A 371 5.82 3.61 -12.26
C GLY A 371 5.82 4.67 -11.15
N MET A 372 6.49 5.82 -11.32
CA MET A 372 6.67 6.80 -10.24
C MET A 372 6.54 8.27 -10.65
N MET A 373 6.70 8.66 -11.91
CA MET A 373 6.42 10.02 -12.38
C MET A 373 5.31 10.00 -13.45
N PHE A 374 4.82 11.16 -13.85
CA PHE A 374 3.72 11.31 -14.80
C PHE A 374 4.20 12.08 -16.03
N SER A 375 3.80 11.64 -17.23
CA SER A 375 4.12 12.35 -18.47
C SER A 375 3.69 13.82 -18.38
N ASP A 376 4.55 14.71 -18.86
CA ASP A 376 4.29 16.15 -18.94
C ASP A 376 4.15 16.89 -17.60
N VAL A 377 4.34 16.20 -16.47
CA VAL A 377 4.36 16.81 -15.13
C VAL A 377 5.81 16.94 -14.65
N PRO A 378 6.33 18.17 -14.47
CA PRO A 378 7.71 18.41 -14.06
C PRO A 378 7.91 18.10 -12.57
N ASN A 379 9.09 17.58 -12.20
CA ASN A 379 9.56 17.52 -10.80
C ASN A 379 8.57 16.92 -9.77
N LEU A 380 7.72 15.99 -10.19
CA LEU A 380 6.78 15.31 -9.31
C LEU A 380 6.93 13.80 -9.47
N ALA A 381 7.21 13.14 -8.35
CA ALA A 381 7.21 11.69 -8.25
C ALA A 381 6.24 11.20 -7.16
N SER A 382 5.83 9.95 -7.24
CA SER A 382 4.94 9.28 -6.29
C SER A 382 5.47 7.90 -5.95
N ALA A 383 5.45 7.56 -4.66
CA ALA A 383 5.77 6.22 -4.19
C ALA A 383 4.56 5.30 -4.38
N PHE A 384 4.73 4.22 -5.13
CA PHE A 384 3.76 3.15 -5.23
C PHE A 384 4.45 1.80 -5.17
N GLY A 385 3.99 0.93 -4.26
CA GLY A 385 4.56 -0.40 -4.03
C GLY A 385 4.23 -1.42 -5.13
N TYR A 386 4.68 -2.65 -4.94
CA TYR A 386 4.23 -3.78 -5.77
C TYR A 386 2.86 -4.28 -5.34
N THR A 387 2.10 -4.83 -6.28
CA THR A 387 0.85 -5.55 -5.99
C THR A 387 1.09 -7.01 -5.62
N ASN A 388 2.21 -7.58 -6.09
CA ASN A 388 2.61 -8.97 -5.91
C ASN A 388 3.82 -9.19 -4.99
N ALA A 389 4.38 -8.10 -4.45
CA ALA A 389 5.53 -8.12 -3.55
C ALA A 389 5.40 -7.03 -2.48
N SER A 390 6.36 -6.98 -1.56
CA SER A 390 6.35 -6.03 -0.44
C SER A 390 6.47 -4.58 -0.90
N TRP A 391 5.69 -3.70 -0.27
CA TRP A 391 5.55 -2.28 -0.65
C TRP A 391 6.90 -1.53 -0.70
N THR A 392 7.71 -1.69 0.35
CA THR A 392 8.95 -0.94 0.54
C THR A 392 10.05 -1.34 -0.42
N LEU A 393 10.01 -2.53 -1.03
CA LEU A 393 10.96 -2.92 -2.08
C LEU A 393 10.95 -1.92 -3.23
N LYS A 394 9.77 -1.48 -3.69
CA LYS A 394 9.65 -0.47 -4.76
C LYS A 394 9.87 0.93 -4.23
N ALA A 395 9.33 1.26 -3.06
CA ALA A 395 9.49 2.59 -2.47
C ALA A 395 10.97 2.97 -2.22
N ASP A 396 11.80 2.02 -1.76
CA ASP A 396 13.24 2.22 -1.61
C ASP A 396 13.91 2.50 -2.97
N LEU A 397 13.60 1.70 -4.00
CA LEU A 397 14.14 1.90 -5.36
C LEU A 397 13.72 3.25 -5.97
N THR A 398 12.47 3.65 -5.76
CA THR A 398 11.97 4.98 -6.18
C THR A 398 12.73 6.09 -5.46
N SER A 399 12.93 5.97 -4.14
CA SER A 399 13.66 6.95 -3.34
C SER A 399 15.12 7.09 -3.80
N GLU A 400 15.79 5.98 -4.07
CA GLU A 400 17.15 5.96 -4.63
C GLU A 400 17.21 6.62 -6.01
N TYR A 401 16.28 6.30 -6.91
CA TYR A 401 16.24 6.92 -8.23
C TYR A 401 16.02 8.44 -8.13
N ILE A 402 15.12 8.89 -7.27
CA ILE A 402 14.88 10.33 -7.04
C ILE A 402 16.15 11.00 -6.54
N CYS A 403 16.89 10.40 -5.60
CA CYS A 403 18.16 10.96 -5.14
C CYS A 403 19.19 11.05 -6.29
N ARG A 404 19.26 10.03 -7.15
CA ARG A 404 20.13 10.05 -8.35
C ARG A 404 19.72 11.14 -9.33
N LEU A 405 18.41 11.33 -9.54
CA LEU A 405 17.83 12.36 -10.40
C LEU A 405 18.16 13.77 -9.87
N LEU A 406 17.90 14.02 -8.58
CA LEU A 406 18.20 15.28 -7.90
C LEU A 406 19.70 15.63 -7.91
N ASN A 407 20.56 14.65 -7.70
CA ASN A 407 22.01 14.84 -7.78
C ASN A 407 22.48 15.07 -9.23
N HIS A 408 21.85 14.41 -10.20
CA HIS A 408 22.11 14.66 -11.61
C HIS A 408 21.75 16.12 -11.97
N MET A 409 20.56 16.58 -11.59
CA MET A 409 20.10 17.96 -11.83
C MET A 409 21.06 18.99 -11.22
N THR A 410 21.52 18.73 -10.00
CA THR A 410 22.52 19.58 -9.33
C THR A 410 23.83 19.66 -10.13
N ARG A 411 24.32 18.52 -10.64
CA ARG A 411 25.56 18.45 -11.42
C ARG A 411 25.43 19.11 -12.79
N THR A 412 24.27 19.03 -13.44
CA THR A 412 24.05 19.62 -14.77
C THR A 412 23.51 21.05 -14.70
N GLY A 413 23.25 21.56 -13.49
CA GLY A 413 22.70 22.89 -13.25
C GLY A 413 21.33 23.04 -13.89
N THR A 414 20.46 22.04 -13.74
CA THR A 414 19.09 22.05 -14.26
C THR A 414 18.09 22.13 -13.12
N ASP A 415 16.97 22.82 -13.36
CA ASP A 415 15.95 23.14 -12.36
C ASP A 415 14.67 22.31 -12.54
N SER A 416 14.49 21.70 -13.71
CA SER A 416 13.34 20.85 -14.03
C SER A 416 13.75 19.56 -14.72
N CYS A 417 13.00 18.49 -14.45
CA CYS A 417 13.02 17.21 -15.12
C CYS A 417 11.58 16.79 -15.43
N THR A 418 11.27 16.55 -16.71
CA THR A 418 9.93 16.19 -17.18
C THR A 418 10.00 14.99 -18.11
N PRO A 419 9.35 13.86 -17.80
CA PRO A 419 9.30 12.74 -18.73
C PRO A 419 8.30 13.07 -19.86
N ARG A 420 8.76 12.99 -21.12
CA ARG A 420 7.98 13.27 -22.32
C ARG A 420 7.74 12.03 -23.15
N ILE A 421 6.51 11.90 -23.64
CA ILE A 421 6.14 10.85 -24.57
C ILE A 421 6.69 11.24 -25.94
N THR A 422 7.78 10.58 -26.36
CA THR A 422 8.41 10.85 -27.66
C THR A 422 7.86 9.96 -28.78
N ASP A 423 7.13 8.91 -28.43
CA ASP A 423 6.51 7.97 -29.37
C ASP A 423 4.98 8.19 -29.42
N PRO A 424 4.45 8.81 -30.49
CA PRO A 424 3.02 9.08 -30.63
C PRO A 424 2.19 7.79 -30.81
N ASP A 425 2.81 6.70 -31.24
CA ASP A 425 2.15 5.42 -31.55
C ASP A 425 2.20 4.44 -30.35
N MET A 426 2.62 4.91 -29.17
CA MET A 426 2.70 4.10 -27.97
C MET A 426 1.32 3.56 -27.57
N GLU A 427 1.15 2.24 -27.69
CA GLU A 427 -0.01 1.56 -27.13
C GLU A 427 -0.09 1.75 -25.61
N THR A 428 -1.30 2.04 -25.12
CA THR A 428 -1.57 2.26 -23.70
C THR A 428 -2.36 1.10 -23.09
N ALA A 429 -2.11 0.84 -21.82
CA ALA A 429 -2.84 -0.14 -21.01
C ALA A 429 -3.23 0.48 -19.66
N PRO A 430 -4.22 -0.11 -18.95
CA PRO A 430 -4.52 0.26 -17.57
C PRO A 430 -3.27 0.20 -16.69
N TRP A 431 -3.16 1.08 -15.69
CA TRP A 431 -1.96 1.19 -14.85
C TRP A 431 -1.52 -0.11 -14.20
N LEU A 432 -2.51 -0.88 -13.72
CA LEU A 432 -2.33 -2.15 -13.03
C LEU A 432 -3.21 -3.19 -13.69
N ASP A 433 -2.61 -4.34 -14.00
CA ASP A 433 -3.30 -5.51 -14.49
C ASP A 433 -3.74 -6.39 -13.29
N PHE A 434 -4.84 -6.00 -12.63
CA PHE A 434 -5.35 -6.65 -11.41
C PHE A 434 -6.87 -6.75 -11.44
N SER A 435 -7.42 -7.95 -11.26
CA SER A 435 -8.88 -8.20 -11.37
C SER A 435 -9.67 -7.85 -10.10
N SER A 436 -8.99 -7.40 -9.04
CA SER A 436 -9.63 -7.07 -7.76
C SER A 436 -10.64 -5.93 -7.90
N GLY A 437 -11.85 -6.10 -7.35
CA GLY A 437 -12.94 -5.14 -7.54
C GLY A 437 -12.62 -3.70 -7.08
N TYR A 438 -11.84 -3.53 -6.01
CA TYR A 438 -11.44 -2.19 -5.54
C TYR A 438 -10.49 -1.46 -6.51
N VAL A 439 -9.68 -2.22 -7.25
CA VAL A 439 -8.77 -1.72 -8.28
C VAL A 439 -9.57 -1.31 -9.53
N GLN A 440 -10.45 -2.21 -9.99
CA GLN A 440 -11.29 -1.99 -11.16
C GLN A 440 -12.19 -0.74 -11.02
N ARG A 441 -12.77 -0.51 -9.83
CA ARG A 441 -13.60 0.68 -9.57
C ARG A 441 -12.85 2.01 -9.65
N ALA A 442 -11.52 2.00 -9.53
CA ALA A 442 -10.72 3.21 -9.47
C ALA A 442 -9.85 3.42 -10.71
N MET A 443 -9.66 2.40 -11.56
CA MET A 443 -8.62 2.39 -12.59
C MET A 443 -8.73 3.55 -13.59
N GLU A 444 -9.95 4.00 -13.89
CA GLU A 444 -10.20 5.16 -14.76
C GLU A 444 -9.70 6.49 -14.18
N LYS A 445 -9.42 6.56 -12.88
CA LYS A 445 -8.90 7.74 -12.19
C LYS A 445 -7.37 7.71 -12.01
N PHE A 446 -6.73 6.62 -12.44
CA PHE A 446 -5.28 6.41 -12.32
C PHE A 446 -4.60 6.61 -13.68
N PRO A 447 -3.29 6.95 -13.71
CA PRO A 447 -2.56 7.12 -14.97
C PRO A 447 -2.53 5.84 -15.79
N LYS A 448 -2.24 5.94 -17.08
CA LYS A 448 -2.01 4.77 -17.93
C LYS A 448 -0.57 4.28 -17.84
N GLN A 449 -0.30 3.11 -18.39
CA GLN A 449 1.05 2.65 -18.69
C GLN A 449 1.22 2.39 -20.18
N GLY A 450 2.46 2.47 -20.68
CA GLY A 450 2.81 2.17 -22.07
C GLY A 450 3.17 0.69 -22.28
N SER A 451 3.23 0.27 -23.54
CA SER A 451 3.59 -1.11 -23.92
C SER A 451 5.08 -1.46 -23.74
N LYS A 452 5.96 -0.44 -23.72
CA LYS A 452 7.43 -0.57 -23.62
C LYS A 452 8.05 0.33 -22.54
N ALA A 453 9.28 0.00 -22.14
CA ALA A 453 10.07 0.83 -21.23
C ALA A 453 10.36 2.22 -21.85
N PRO A 454 10.48 3.28 -21.03
CA PRO A 454 10.32 3.31 -19.57
C PRO A 454 8.86 3.53 -19.09
N TRP A 455 7.88 3.46 -19.99
CA TRP A 455 6.45 3.72 -19.71
C TRP A 455 5.69 2.49 -19.21
N LYS A 456 6.28 1.30 -19.33
CA LYS A 456 5.73 0.06 -18.81
C LYS A 456 6.01 -0.08 -17.31
N VAL A 457 4.97 -0.31 -16.51
CA VAL A 457 5.10 -0.48 -15.07
C VAL A 457 5.39 -1.94 -14.76
N HIS A 458 6.59 -2.24 -14.28
CA HIS A 458 6.92 -3.60 -13.88
C HIS A 458 6.39 -3.91 -12.47
N GLN A 459 5.78 -5.09 -12.32
CA GLN A 459 5.50 -5.73 -11.03
C GLN A 459 6.57 -6.80 -10.74
N ASN A 460 7.84 -6.42 -10.90
CA ASN A 460 8.98 -7.32 -10.80
C ASN A 460 10.20 -6.58 -10.24
N TYR A 461 10.62 -6.99 -9.04
CA TYR A 461 11.72 -6.34 -8.33
C TYR A 461 13.05 -6.37 -9.07
N ALA A 462 13.39 -7.45 -9.79
CA ALA A 462 14.66 -7.52 -10.51
C ALA A 462 14.69 -6.56 -11.71
N LEU A 463 13.59 -6.45 -12.47
CA LEU A 463 13.48 -5.50 -13.58
C LEU A 463 13.50 -4.05 -13.10
N ASP A 464 12.82 -3.74 -12.00
CA ASP A 464 12.82 -2.40 -11.40
C ASP A 464 14.18 -2.06 -10.76
N LEU A 465 14.90 -3.03 -10.19
CA LEU A 465 16.28 -2.83 -9.73
C LEU A 465 17.18 -2.39 -10.90
N MET A 466 17.10 -3.08 -12.04
CA MET A 466 17.86 -2.71 -13.23
C MET A 466 17.45 -1.32 -13.75
N THR A 467 16.16 -0.99 -13.71
CA THR A 467 15.63 0.26 -14.27
C THR A 467 15.86 1.48 -13.36
N LEU A 468 15.65 1.33 -12.07
CA LEU A 468 15.65 2.43 -11.09
C LEU A 468 17.01 2.62 -10.41
N ARG A 469 17.68 1.53 -10.01
CA ARG A 469 18.99 1.64 -9.34
C ARG A 469 20.13 1.78 -10.33
N LEU A 470 20.12 0.96 -11.39
CA LEU A 470 21.23 0.87 -12.35
C LEU A 470 20.98 1.64 -13.65
N GLY A 471 19.71 1.85 -14.02
CA GLY A 471 19.33 2.49 -15.27
C GLY A 471 19.73 3.97 -15.33
N LYS A 472 19.94 4.49 -16.55
CA LYS A 472 20.31 5.88 -16.76
C LYS A 472 19.19 6.84 -16.34
N VAL A 473 19.60 8.00 -15.87
CA VAL A 473 18.70 9.14 -15.60
C VAL A 473 18.34 9.82 -16.92
N GLU A 474 19.34 10.10 -17.77
CA GLU A 474 19.17 10.51 -19.16
C GLU A 474 18.93 9.26 -20.02
N ASP A 475 17.67 8.88 -20.15
CA ASP A 475 17.23 7.70 -20.91
C ASP A 475 16.57 8.02 -22.25
N GLY A 476 16.69 9.28 -22.70
CA GLY A 476 16.18 9.77 -23.98
C GLY A 476 14.73 10.27 -23.95
N VAL A 477 14.00 10.08 -22.85
CA VAL A 477 12.64 10.61 -22.69
C VAL A 477 12.50 11.59 -21.51
N MET A 478 13.46 11.61 -20.59
CA MET A 478 13.53 12.63 -19.53
C MET A 478 14.14 13.92 -20.09
N GLU A 479 13.34 14.98 -20.17
CA GLU A 479 13.81 16.32 -20.55
C GLU A 479 14.25 17.12 -19.32
N PHE A 480 15.43 17.73 -19.40
CA PHE A 480 15.94 18.63 -18.36
C PHE A 480 15.91 20.09 -18.82
N GLY A 481 15.42 20.98 -17.96
CA GLY A 481 15.29 22.40 -18.25
C GLY A 481 15.91 23.27 -17.17
N ARG A 482 16.36 24.47 -17.56
CA ARG A 482 16.78 25.54 -16.66
C ARG A 482 15.68 26.59 -16.55
N ARG A 483 15.52 27.19 -15.37
CA ARG A 483 14.62 28.33 -15.19
C ARG A 483 15.06 29.49 -16.08
N LYS A 484 14.10 30.24 -16.62
CA LYS A 484 14.40 31.45 -17.38
C LYS A 484 14.97 32.48 -16.41
N VAL A 485 16.25 32.81 -16.54
CA VAL A 485 16.81 33.94 -15.79
C VAL A 485 16.16 35.20 -16.35
N LYS A 486 15.26 35.84 -15.59
CA LYS A 486 14.86 37.21 -15.90
C LYS A 486 16.13 38.05 -15.86
N ALA A 487 16.51 38.62 -17.01
CA ALA A 487 17.57 39.63 -17.03
C ALA A 487 17.21 40.70 -15.99
N ALA A 488 18.12 41.00 -15.08
CA ALA A 488 17.94 42.08 -14.13
C ALA A 488 17.71 43.37 -14.96
N ALA A 489 16.54 43.99 -14.76
CA ALA A 489 16.20 45.28 -15.36
C ALA A 489 16.96 46.41 -14.68
#